data_AF-N8QEB7-F1
#
_entry.id   AF-N8QEB7-F1
#
_cell.length_a   1.000
_cell.length_b   1.000
_cell.length_c   1.000
_cell.angle_alpha   90.00
_cell.angle_beta   90.00
_cell.angle_gamma   90.00
#
_symmetry.space_group_name_H-M   'P 1'
#
loop_
_entity.id
_entity.type
_entity.pdbx_description
1 polymer ?
#
loop_
_entity_poly.entity_id
_entity_poly.type
_entity_poly.pdbx_seq_one_letter_code
_entity_poly.pdbx_strand_id
1 'polypeptide(L)'
;MYFGDWEGVSTQRIYETTPELLANFWQFPTQYQAPNGESFARFQQRVTLGFEQIHQQLQENNWKKSLIVTHGGVIKLLLCLARQHNLDELLKMSAELGKLYQLELLDTDSGIGFMEKTLAP
;
A
#
# COMPACT_ATOMS: atom_id res chain seq x y z
N MET A 1 0.69 -6.65 -2.14
CA MET A 1 -0.57 -7.40 -2.08
C MET A 1 -0.35 -8.70 -2.79
N TYR A 2 -0.85 -9.80 -2.23
CA TYR A 2 -0.83 -11.10 -2.90
C TYR A 2 -2.10 -11.26 -3.76
N PHE A 3 -1.94 -11.53 -5.05
CA PHE A 3 -3.04 -11.57 -6.02
C PHE A 3 -3.60 -12.97 -6.31
N GLY A 4 -3.18 -14.01 -5.55
CA GLY A 4 -3.77 -15.34 -5.69
C GLY A 4 -3.67 -15.90 -7.11
N ASP A 5 -4.79 -16.35 -7.65
CA ASP A 5 -4.88 -16.97 -8.98
C ASP A 5 -4.52 -16.02 -10.13
N TRP A 6 -4.43 -14.70 -9.88
CA TRP A 6 -4.01 -13.71 -10.87
C TRP A 6 -2.49 -13.54 -10.96
N GLU A 7 -1.71 -14.11 -10.02
CA GLU A 7 -0.25 -14.03 -10.06
C GLU A 7 0.32 -14.65 -11.35
N GLY A 8 1.15 -13.90 -12.06
CA GLY A 8 1.73 -14.33 -13.34
C GLY A 8 0.75 -14.42 -14.52
N VAL A 9 -0.53 -14.07 -14.32
CA VAL A 9 -1.55 -14.05 -15.37
C VAL A 9 -1.64 -12.64 -15.95
N SER A 10 -1.68 -12.53 -17.29
CA SER A 10 -1.87 -11.23 -17.93
C SER A 10 -3.24 -10.63 -17.62
N THR A 11 -3.30 -9.31 -17.45
CA THR A 11 -4.57 -8.58 -17.27
C THR A 11 -5.56 -8.83 -18.39
N GLN A 12 -5.08 -8.98 -19.64
CA GLN A 12 -5.94 -9.35 -20.78
C GLN A 12 -6.64 -10.68 -20.54
N ARG A 13 -5.91 -11.71 -20.11
CA ARG A 13 -6.50 -13.02 -19.85
C ARG A 13 -7.53 -12.97 -18.73
N ILE A 14 -7.25 -12.23 -17.66
CA ILE A 14 -8.19 -12.02 -16.55
C ILE A 14 -9.45 -11.30 -17.04
N TYR A 15 -9.30 -10.31 -17.91
CA TYR A 15 -10.42 -9.58 -18.51
C TYR A 15 -11.29 -10.48 -19.40
N GLU A 16 -10.68 -11.39 -20.18
CA GLU A 16 -11.41 -12.34 -21.02
C GLU A 16 -12.22 -13.35 -20.21
N THR A 17 -11.75 -13.75 -19.03
CA THR A 17 -12.40 -14.79 -18.20
C THR A 17 -13.35 -14.21 -17.16
N THR A 18 -13.00 -13.08 -16.55
CA THR A 18 -13.70 -12.50 -15.39
C THR A 18 -13.68 -10.96 -15.46
N PRO A 19 -14.28 -10.35 -16.49
CA PRO A 19 -14.20 -8.90 -16.72
C PRO A 19 -14.83 -8.07 -15.60
N GLU A 20 -15.98 -8.50 -15.08
CA GLU A 20 -16.69 -7.80 -14.01
C GLU A 20 -15.92 -7.80 -12.70
N LEU A 21 -15.32 -8.94 -12.33
CA LEU A 21 -14.50 -9.04 -11.12
C LEU A 21 -13.26 -8.15 -11.23
N LEU A 22 -12.62 -8.12 -12.41
CA LEU A 22 -11.47 -7.26 -12.65
C LEU A 22 -11.84 -5.77 -12.55
N ALA A 23 -12.97 -5.37 -13.14
CA ALA A 23 -13.46 -4.00 -13.07
C ALA A 23 -13.79 -3.58 -11.62
N ASN A 24 -14.52 -4.43 -10.89
CA ASN A 24 -14.87 -4.19 -9.50
C ASN A 24 -13.63 -4.15 -8.59
N PHE A 25 -12.65 -5.04 -8.82
CA PHE A 25 -11.38 -5.00 -8.11
C PHE A 25 -10.63 -3.69 -8.32
N TRP A 26 -10.60 -3.17 -9.55
CA TRP A 26 -9.94 -1.91 -9.86
C TRP A 26 -10.65 -0.69 -9.26
N GLN A 27 -11.99 -0.72 -9.22
CA GLN A 27 -12.80 0.39 -8.73
C GLN A 27 -12.97 0.41 -7.21
N PHE A 28 -13.11 -0.76 -6.60
CA PHE A 28 -13.42 -0.96 -5.18
C PHE A 28 -12.49 -2.01 -4.55
N PRO A 29 -11.16 -1.79 -4.56
CA PRO A 29 -10.20 -2.77 -4.03
C PRO A 29 -10.42 -3.07 -2.55
N THR A 30 -11.09 -2.20 -1.78
CA THR A 30 -11.44 -2.48 -0.39
C THR A 30 -12.51 -3.55 -0.21
N GLN A 31 -13.32 -3.79 -1.25
CA GLN A 31 -14.48 -4.70 -1.22
C GLN A 31 -14.25 -5.96 -2.06
N TYR A 32 -13.43 -5.88 -3.10
CA TYR A 32 -13.15 -6.99 -4.01
C TYR A 32 -11.70 -7.40 -3.93
N GLN A 33 -11.45 -8.69 -4.18
CA GLN A 33 -10.10 -9.26 -4.20
C GLN A 33 -9.98 -10.25 -5.34
N ALA A 34 -8.74 -10.52 -5.75
CA ALA A 34 -8.45 -11.62 -6.66
C ALA A 34 -8.84 -12.97 -6.01
N PRO A 35 -9.28 -13.97 -6.81
CA PRO A 35 -9.57 -15.31 -6.30
C PRO A 35 -8.37 -15.91 -5.58
N ASN A 36 -8.60 -16.48 -4.39
CA ASN A 36 -7.56 -17.01 -3.50
C ASN A 36 -6.44 -16.00 -3.11
N GLY A 37 -6.65 -14.71 -3.37
CA GLY A 37 -5.73 -13.63 -3.02
C GLY A 37 -5.91 -13.09 -1.60
N GLU A 38 -5.05 -12.15 -1.24
CA GLU A 38 -5.14 -11.39 0.00
C GLU A 38 -6.24 -10.31 -0.12
N SER A 39 -7.07 -10.15 0.91
CA SER A 39 -8.01 -9.03 0.98
C SER A 39 -7.28 -7.72 1.25
N PHE A 40 -7.88 -6.59 0.85
CA PHE A 40 -7.30 -5.27 1.14
C PHE A 40 -7.07 -5.03 2.63
N ALA A 41 -8.04 -5.40 3.48
CA ALA A 41 -7.91 -5.24 4.93
C ALA A 41 -6.70 -6.01 5.48
N ARG A 42 -6.45 -7.24 5.01
CA ARG A 42 -5.28 -8.04 5.41
C ARG A 42 -3.99 -7.42 4.89
N PHE A 43 -3.98 -6.96 3.64
CA PHE A 43 -2.83 -6.27 3.07
C PHE A 43 -2.49 -4.99 3.86
N GLN A 44 -3.49 -4.17 4.16
CA GLN A 44 -3.33 -2.95 4.95
C GLN A 44 -2.79 -3.26 6.34
N GLN A 45 -3.43 -4.19 7.05
CA GLN A 45 -3.00 -4.59 8.40
C GLN A 45 -1.54 -5.08 8.40
N ARG A 46 -1.15 -5.94 7.44
CA ARG A 46 0.22 -6.45 7.34
C ARG A 46 1.23 -5.33 7.10
N VAL A 47 0.90 -4.36 6.26
CA VAL A 47 1.79 -3.20 6.02
C VAL A 47 1.89 -2.34 7.27
N THR A 48 0.77 -1.99 7.91
CA THR A 48 0.77 -1.17 9.14
C THR A 48 1.59 -1.83 10.24
N LEU A 49 1.37 -3.11 10.54
CA LEU A 49 2.14 -3.86 11.53
C LEU A 49 3.64 -3.87 11.23
N GLY A 50 4.02 -4.02 9.95
CA GLY A 50 5.44 -3.97 9.56
C GLY A 50 6.07 -2.60 9.82
N PHE A 51 5.33 -1.51 9.59
CA PHE A 51 5.81 -0.16 9.87
C PHE A 51 5.80 0.18 11.36
N GLU A 52 4.89 -0.36 12.16
CA GLU A 52 4.93 -0.26 13.63
C GLU A 52 6.20 -0.89 14.18
N GLN A 53 6.57 -2.07 13.68
CA GLN A 53 7.83 -2.73 14.05
C GLN A 53 9.06 -1.92 13.64
N ILE A 54 9.05 -1.32 12.44
CA ILE A 54 10.12 -0.42 12.00
C ILE A 54 10.21 0.81 12.91
N HIS A 55 9.07 1.41 13.27
CA HIS A 55 9.02 2.56 14.17
C HIS A 55 9.61 2.24 15.53
N GLN A 56 9.22 1.11 16.11
CA GLN A 56 9.79 0.62 17.37
C GLN A 56 11.31 0.46 17.26
N GLN A 57 11.82 -0.17 16.20
CA GLN A 57 13.27 -0.32 15.99
C GLN A 57 13.99 1.04 15.86
N LEU A 58 13.39 2.03 15.19
CA LEU A 58 13.95 3.37 15.09
C LEU A 58 14.07 4.02 16.48
N GLN A 59 13.03 3.90 17.31
CA GLN A 59 13.01 4.44 18.67
C GLN A 59 14.06 3.77 19.57
N GLU A 60 14.10 2.43 19.60
CA GLU A 60 15.03 1.64 20.42
C GLU A 60 16.49 1.92 20.07
N ASN A 61 16.80 2.15 18.79
CA ASN A 61 18.16 2.44 18.31
C ASN A 61 18.47 3.94 18.23
N ASN A 62 17.53 4.81 18.61
CA ASN A 62 17.62 6.26 18.47
C ASN A 62 17.98 6.73 17.05
N TRP A 63 17.53 6.00 16.02
CA TRP A 63 17.70 6.37 14.63
C TRP A 63 16.66 7.41 14.21
N LYS A 64 17.08 8.38 13.40
CA LYS A 64 16.19 9.49 12.96
C LYS A 64 15.56 9.26 11.59
N LYS A 65 16.11 8.36 10.78
CA LYS A 65 15.67 8.06 9.42
C LYS A 65 15.97 6.60 9.07
N SER A 66 15.09 6.00 8.28
CA SER A 66 15.32 4.71 7.61
C SER A 66 15.06 4.84 6.11
N LEU A 67 15.71 3.99 5.32
CA LEU A 67 15.40 3.80 3.91
C LEU A 67 14.74 2.44 3.74
N ILE A 68 13.51 2.43 3.21
CA ILE A 68 12.72 1.20 3.01
C ILE A 68 12.60 0.94 1.51
N VAL A 69 13.11 -0.21 1.06
CA VAL A 69 12.95 -0.69 -0.32
C VAL A 69 11.80 -1.70 -0.35
N THR A 70 10.76 -1.41 -1.12
CA THR A 70 9.54 -2.23 -1.18
C THR A 70 8.87 -2.13 -2.56
N HIS A 71 7.66 -2.68 -2.69
CA HIS A 71 6.90 -2.75 -3.92
C HIS A 71 5.90 -1.59 -4.06
N GLY A 72 5.50 -1.30 -5.31
CA GLY A 72 4.58 -0.22 -5.64
C GLY A 72 3.26 -0.26 -4.86
N GLY A 73 2.68 -1.44 -4.60
CA GLY A 73 1.44 -1.55 -3.82
C GLY A 73 1.60 -1.06 -2.37
N VAL A 74 2.75 -1.32 -1.74
CA VAL A 74 3.05 -0.83 -0.38
C VAL A 74 3.24 0.67 -0.41
N ILE A 75 4.02 1.20 -1.37
CA ILE A 75 4.23 2.64 -1.55
C ILE A 75 2.89 3.37 -1.74
N LYS A 76 2.02 2.87 -2.63
CA LYS A 76 0.70 3.46 -2.88
C LYS A 76 -0.17 3.49 -1.62
N LEU A 77 -0.17 2.41 -0.82
CA LEU A 77 -0.91 2.38 0.44
C LEU A 77 -0.42 3.46 1.40
N LEU A 78 0.90 3.55 1.61
CA LEU A 78 1.47 4.53 2.52
C LEU A 78 1.16 5.96 2.08
N LEU A 79 1.26 6.25 0.78
CA LEU A 79 0.89 7.56 0.23
C LEU A 79 -0.61 7.84 0.35
N CYS A 80 -1.47 6.84 0.16
CA CYS A 80 -2.91 6.97 0.31
C CYS A 80 -3.27 7.35 1.75
N LEU A 81 -2.70 6.64 2.74
CA LEU A 81 -2.85 6.94 4.16
C LEU A 81 -2.28 8.32 4.51
N ALA A 82 -1.07 8.63 4.04
CA ALA A 82 -0.39 9.89 4.32
C ALA A 82 -1.13 11.12 3.78
N ARG A 83 -1.83 10.97 2.65
CA ARG A 83 -2.62 12.02 2.01
C ARG A 83 -4.09 12.02 2.44
N GLN A 84 -4.49 11.09 3.31
CA GLN A 84 -5.88 10.91 3.74
C GLN A 84 -6.85 10.73 2.56
N HIS A 85 -6.39 10.04 1.51
CA HIS A 85 -7.22 9.72 0.36
C HIS A 85 -8.15 8.55 0.67
N ASN A 86 -9.22 8.42 -0.11
CA ASN A 86 -10.07 7.24 -0.07
C ASN A 86 -9.25 5.99 -0.49
N LEU A 87 -9.33 4.91 0.30
CA LEU A 87 -8.60 3.67 0.07
C LEU A 87 -8.96 2.99 -1.26
N ASP A 88 -10.18 3.20 -1.78
CA ASP A 88 -10.56 2.69 -3.10
C ASP A 88 -9.83 3.40 -4.26
N GLU A 89 -9.17 4.54 -4.00
CA GLU A 89 -8.32 5.21 -4.99
C GLU A 89 -6.93 4.57 -5.10
N LEU A 90 -6.56 3.63 -4.20
CA LEU A 90 -5.20 3.09 -4.10
C LEU A 90 -4.67 2.54 -5.44
N LEU A 91 -5.46 1.76 -6.17
CA LEU A 91 -5.00 1.15 -7.42
C LEU A 91 -4.82 2.17 -8.55
N LYS A 92 -5.54 3.30 -8.48
CA LYS A 92 -5.47 4.41 -9.45
C LYS A 92 -4.26 5.32 -9.23
N MET A 93 -3.68 5.29 -8.03
CA MET A 93 -2.48 6.07 -7.71
C MET A 93 -1.24 5.55 -8.46
N SER A 94 -0.31 6.45 -8.78
CA SER A 94 1.00 6.10 -9.34
C SER A 94 2.06 5.90 -8.24
N ALA A 95 2.95 4.93 -8.48
CA ALA A 95 4.21 4.78 -7.77
C ALA A 95 5.30 4.63 -8.85
N GLU A 96 5.98 5.72 -9.17
CA GLU A 96 6.93 5.76 -10.28
C GLU A 96 8.18 4.93 -9.96
N LEU A 97 8.70 4.22 -10.97
CA LEU A 97 9.93 3.45 -10.82
C LEU A 97 11.11 4.39 -10.56
N GLY A 98 11.97 4.02 -9.61
CA GLY A 98 13.16 4.80 -9.25
C GLY A 98 12.86 6.11 -8.51
N LYS A 99 11.61 6.39 -8.15
CA LYS A 99 11.24 7.57 -7.37
C LYS A 99 11.37 7.31 -5.86
N LEU A 100 11.97 8.26 -5.16
CA LEU A 100 12.02 8.27 -3.70
C LEU A 100 10.83 9.07 -3.15
N TYR A 101 10.12 8.46 -2.19
CA TYR A 101 9.07 9.12 -1.42
C TYR A 101 9.55 9.27 0.02
N GLN A 102 9.25 10.41 0.64
CA GLN A 102 9.64 10.69 2.01
C GLN A 102 8.39 10.87 2.88
N LEU A 103 8.32 10.08 3.95
CA LEU A 103 7.21 10.10 4.90
C LEU A 103 7.73 10.37 6.31
N GLU A 104 6.94 11.06 7.12
CA GLU A 104 7.06 11.09 8.58
C GLU A 104 6.13 10.06 9.19
N LEU A 105 6.64 9.35 10.19
CA LEU A 105 5.85 8.54 11.09
C LEU A 105 5.36 9.43 12.23
N LEU A 106 4.08 9.30 12.55
CA LEU A 106 3.43 10.02 13.64
C LEU A 106 2.97 9.00 14.68
N ASP A 107 3.20 9.25 15.96
CA ASP A 107 2.55 8.49 17.01
C ASP A 107 1.08 8.94 17.12
N THR A 108 0.15 7.99 17.11
CA THR A 108 -1.29 8.25 17.27
C THR A 108 -1.84 7.44 18.43
N ASP A 109 -3.04 7.78 18.90
CA ASP A 109 -3.72 7.03 19.95
C ASP A 109 -4.00 5.56 19.57
N SER A 110 -3.99 5.24 18.27
CA SER A 110 -4.30 3.93 17.71
C SER A 110 -3.11 3.21 17.05
N GLY A 111 -1.89 3.73 17.20
CA GLY A 111 -0.67 3.15 16.62
C GLY A 111 0.18 4.20 15.92
N ILE A 112 0.49 3.98 14.63
CA ILE A 112 1.25 4.92 13.81
C ILE A 112 0.41 5.55 12.71
N GLY A 113 0.68 6.82 12.44
CA GLY A 113 0.20 7.57 11.28
C GLY A 113 1.34 7.85 10.30
N PHE A 114 0.98 8.25 9.09
CA PHE A 114 1.92 8.67 8.05
C PHE A 114 1.60 10.10 7.62
N MET A 115 2.63 10.88 7.32
CA MET A 115 2.48 12.18 6.68
C MET A 115 3.52 12.31 5.58
N GLU A 116 3.11 12.70 4.38
CA GLU A 116 4.05 12.87 3.28
C GLU A 116 4.82 14.18 3.46
N LYS A 117 6.15 14.10 3.42
CA LYS A 117 6.96 15.30 3.27
C LYS A 117 6.93 15.71 1.81
N THR A 118 6.31 16.85 1.54
CA THR A 118 6.59 17.55 0.30
C THR A 118 8.07 17.94 0.33
N LEU A 119 8.87 17.37 -0.57
CA LEU A 119 10.22 17.88 -0.79
C LEU A 119 10.06 19.35 -1.19
N ALA A 120 10.64 20.26 -0.39
CA ALA A 120 10.72 21.66 -0.80
C ALA A 120 11.40 21.71 -2.19
N PRO A 121 10.91 22.55 -3.11
CA PRO A 121 11.49 22.67 -4.45
C PRO A 121 12.97 23.05 -4.42
#